data_AF-A0AAC8XIP6-F1
#
_entry.id   AF-A0AAC8XIP6-F1
#
_cell.length_a   1.000
_cell.length_b   1.000
_cell.length_c   1.000
_cell.angle_alpha   90.00
_cell.angle_beta   90.00
_cell.angle_gamma   90.00
#
_symmetry.space_group_name_H-M   'P 1'
#
loop_
_entity.id
_entity.type
_entity.pdbx_description
1 polymer ?
#
loop_
_entity_poly.entity_id
_entity_poly.type
_entity_poly.pdbx_seq_one_letter_code
_entity_poly.pdbx_strand_id
1 'polypeptide(L)'
;MFSLDSRLHNDTFFVCDLSLCRVLLMNDRQFPWLILVPMKNDIAEIIDLTEKEQITLLKESALASKAMMNLFSPLKLNVAALGNVVRQLHVHHVARFDTDCAWPKPVWGNQPTVAYETSDAQARVASIREWFEQNA
;
A
#
# COMPACT_ATOMS: atom_id res chain seq x y z
N MET A 1 -12.93 2.98 18.13
CA MET A 1 -11.71 3.60 17.55
C MET A 1 -11.07 2.58 16.62
N PHE A 2 -10.61 2.99 15.44
CA PHE A 2 -9.90 2.10 14.51
C PHE A 2 -8.59 1.59 15.12
N SER A 3 -8.25 0.32 14.92
CA SER A 3 -6.95 -0.25 15.30
C SER A 3 -6.29 -0.93 14.11
N LEU A 4 -5.03 -0.60 13.84
CA LEU A 4 -4.23 -1.28 12.82
C LEU A 4 -3.73 -2.62 13.36
N ASP A 5 -3.73 -3.66 12.52
CA ASP A 5 -3.15 -4.96 12.86
C ASP A 5 -1.66 -4.80 13.22
N SER A 6 -1.22 -5.51 14.26
CA SER A 6 0.16 -5.43 14.76
C SER A 6 1.23 -5.76 13.72
N ARG A 7 0.97 -6.68 12.78
CA ARG A 7 1.93 -7.02 11.72
C ARG A 7 2.01 -5.90 10.69
N LEU A 8 0.87 -5.35 10.27
CA LEU A 8 0.87 -4.17 9.39
C LEU A 8 1.57 -3.00 10.06
N HIS A 9 1.39 -2.80 11.37
CA HIS A 9 2.10 -1.77 12.11
C HIS A 9 3.62 -1.96 12.12
N ASN A 10 4.08 -3.20 12.32
CA ASN A 10 5.52 -3.51 12.43
C ASN A 10 6.22 -3.56 11.07
N ASP A 11 5.53 -3.99 10.02
CA ASP A 11 6.10 -4.24 8.70
C ASP A 11 6.01 -3.02 7.77
N THR A 12 5.44 -1.90 8.23
CA THR A 12 5.20 -0.73 7.39
C THR A 12 5.53 0.59 8.07
N PHE A 13 5.70 1.63 7.26
CA PHE A 13 5.80 3.01 7.71
C PHE A 13 4.51 3.77 7.38
N PHE A 14 4.03 4.58 8.32
CA PHE A 14 2.87 5.45 8.10
C PHE A 14 3.17 6.59 7.12
N VAL A 15 2.32 6.75 6.09
CA VAL A 15 2.42 7.84 5.11
C VAL A 15 1.44 8.95 5.46
N CYS A 16 0.14 8.70 5.30
CA CYS A 16 -0.95 9.62 5.60
C CYS A 16 -2.27 8.85 5.79
N ASP A 17 -3.29 9.55 6.25
CA ASP A 17 -4.67 9.05 6.25
C ASP A 17 -5.45 9.79 5.15
N LEU A 18 -6.19 9.02 4.33
CA LEU A 18 -7.19 9.52 3.40
C LEU A 18 -8.58 9.53 4.06
N SER A 19 -9.63 9.72 3.27
CA SER A 19 -11.00 9.78 3.79
C SER A 19 -11.48 8.45 4.39
N LEU A 20 -11.06 7.32 3.79
CA LEU A 20 -11.38 5.97 4.25
C LEU A 20 -10.13 5.20 4.66
N CYS A 21 -9.05 5.27 3.88
CA CYS A 21 -7.87 4.42 4.08
C CYS A 21 -6.71 5.13 4.76
N ARG A 22 -6.04 4.41 5.65
CA ARG A 22 -4.66 4.68 6.02
C ARG A 22 -3.73 4.23 4.89
N VAL A 23 -2.79 5.08 4.50
CA VAL A 23 -1.74 4.79 3.52
C VAL A 23 -0.47 4.41 4.25
N LEU A 24 0.07 3.24 3.91
CA LEU A 24 1.28 2.67 4.49
C LEU A 24 2.31 2.39 3.39
N LEU A 25 3.59 2.54 3.70
CA LEU A 25 4.71 2.10 2.89
C LEU A 25 5.22 0.77 3.44
N MET A 26 5.18 -0.30 2.63
CA MET A 26 5.76 -1.59 3.02
C MET A 26 7.27 -1.46 3.23
N ASN A 27 7.80 -2.03 4.32
CA ASN A 27 9.24 -2.03 4.63
C ASN A 27 9.99 -3.10 3.82
N ASP A 28 9.84 -3.05 2.50
CA ASP A 28 10.62 -3.83 1.55
C ASP A 28 11.13 -2.91 0.43
N ARG A 29 12.41 -2.53 0.50
CA ARG A 29 13.02 -1.57 -0.42
C ARG A 29 13.24 -2.11 -1.83
N GLN A 30 12.99 -3.40 -2.05
CA GLN A 30 13.12 -4.03 -3.36
C GLN A 30 12.04 -3.53 -4.34
N PHE A 31 10.91 -3.03 -3.83
CA PHE A 31 9.80 -2.56 -4.63
C PHE A 31 9.21 -1.27 -4.04
N PRO A 32 8.83 -0.28 -4.86
CA PRO A 32 7.91 0.74 -4.39
C PRO A 32 6.54 0.10 -4.13
N TRP A 33 6.12 0.11 -2.86
CA TRP A 33 4.96 -0.67 -2.43
C TRP A 33 4.14 0.07 -1.36
N LEU A 34 2.95 0.52 -1.76
CA LEU A 34 1.95 1.08 -0.85
C LEU A 34 0.90 0.05 -0.44
N ILE A 35 0.37 0.21 0.76
CA ILE A 35 -0.75 -0.57 1.28
C ILE A 35 -1.82 0.40 1.76
N LEU A 36 -3.05 0.21 1.28
CA LEU A 36 -4.23 0.92 1.77
C LEU A 36 -4.96 0.05 2.78
N VAL A 37 -5.25 0.59 3.96
CA VAL A 37 -6.01 -0.08 5.01
C VAL A 37 -7.25 0.75 5.33
N PRO A 38 -8.46 0.33 4.93
CA PRO A 38 -9.69 1.00 5.36
C PRO A 38 -9.72 1.12 6.89
N MET A 39 -9.94 2.33 7.40
CA MET A 39 -9.96 2.64 8.84
C MET A 39 -11.26 2.18 9.51
N LYS A 40 -11.58 0.89 9.33
CA LYS A 40 -12.77 0.19 9.84
C LYS A 40 -12.32 -1.05 10.59
N ASN A 41 -12.93 -1.29 11.75
CA ASN A 41 -12.66 -2.48 12.54
C ASN A 41 -13.40 -3.68 11.95
N ASP A 42 -12.83 -4.86 12.14
CA ASP A 42 -13.47 -6.16 11.85
C ASP A 42 -13.89 -6.39 10.39
N ILE A 43 -13.27 -5.66 9.46
CA ILE A 43 -13.41 -5.84 8.00
C ILE A 43 -12.30 -6.77 7.51
N ALA A 44 -12.67 -7.86 6.84
CA ALA A 44 -11.72 -8.79 6.24
C ALA A 44 -11.70 -8.68 4.71
N GLU A 45 -12.88 -8.54 4.12
CA GLU A 45 -13.09 -8.53 2.68
C GLU A 45 -13.61 -7.18 2.20
N ILE A 46 -13.36 -6.85 0.93
CA ILE A 46 -13.93 -5.63 0.31
C ILE A 46 -15.47 -5.64 0.39
N ILE A 47 -16.09 -6.82 0.30
CA ILE A 47 -17.54 -6.99 0.38
C ILE A 47 -18.11 -6.77 1.79
N ASP A 48 -17.27 -6.72 2.83
CA ASP A 48 -17.70 -6.37 4.19
C ASP A 48 -17.92 -4.84 4.35
N LEU A 49 -17.38 -4.04 3.43
CA LEU A 49 -17.61 -2.59 3.36
C LEU A 49 -19.00 -2.30 2.77
N THR A 50 -19.60 -1.18 3.16
CA THR A 50 -20.81 -0.69 2.48
C THR A 50 -20.52 -0.33 1.03
N GLU A 51 -21.52 -0.34 0.15
CA GLU A 51 -21.33 0.04 -1.27
C GLU A 51 -20.65 1.40 -1.45
N LYS A 52 -21.02 2.38 -0.62
CA LYS A 52 -20.41 3.71 -0.62
C LYS A 52 -18.93 3.64 -0.26
N GLU A 53 -18.56 2.84 0.72
CA GLU A 53 -17.16 2.66 1.14
C GLU A 53 -16.36 1.85 0.11
N GLN A 54 -16.96 0.87 -0.55
CA GLN A 54 -16.32 0.16 -1.68
C GLN A 54 -15.98 1.13 -2.82
N ILE A 55 -16.90 2.05 -3.16
CA ILE A 55 -16.66 3.10 -4.15
C ILE A 55 -15.54 4.04 -3.68
N THR A 56 -15.53 4.43 -2.41
CA THR A 56 -14.44 5.27 -1.85
C THR A 56 -13.10 4.54 -1.89
N LEU A 57 -13.05 3.27 -1.49
CA LEU A 57 -11.86 2.43 -1.57
C LEU A 57 -11.32 2.37 -3.00
N LEU A 58 -12.19 2.18 -4.00
CA LEU A 58 -11.78 2.16 -5.40
C LEU A 58 -11.18 3.51 -5.84
N LYS A 59 -11.78 4.63 -5.42
CA LYS A 59 -11.25 5.98 -5.71
C LYS A 59 -9.89 6.22 -5.06
N GLU A 60 -9.72 5.83 -3.81
CA GLU A 60 -8.45 5.95 -3.08
C GLU A 60 -7.38 4.99 -3.63
N SER A 61 -7.76 3.79 -4.05
CA SER A 61 -6.89 2.84 -4.77
C SER A 61 -6.42 3.40 -6.12
N ALA A 62 -7.31 4.06 -6.85
CA ALA A 62 -6.94 4.76 -8.09
C ALA A 62 -6.00 5.94 -7.82
N LEU A 63 -6.20 6.69 -6.73
CA LEU A 63 -5.32 7.78 -6.32
C LEU A 63 -3.92 7.27 -5.96
N ALA A 64 -3.83 6.21 -5.14
CA ALA A 64 -2.56 5.57 -4.81
C ALA A 64 -1.86 5.04 -6.07
N SER A 65 -2.61 4.42 -6.99
CA SER A 65 -2.06 3.96 -8.27
C SER A 65 -1.47 5.11 -9.09
N LYS A 66 -2.13 6.27 -9.15
CA LYS A 66 -1.60 7.48 -9.81
C LYS A 66 -0.34 8.00 -9.14
N ALA A 67 -0.29 7.99 -7.80
CA ALA A 67 0.92 8.33 -7.04
C ALA A 67 2.09 7.43 -7.46
N MET A 68 1.85 6.11 -7.50
CA MET A 68 2.87 5.15 -7.89
C MET A 68 3.33 5.33 -9.34
N MET A 69 2.40 5.62 -10.26
CA MET A 69 2.76 5.93 -11.65
C MET A 69 3.62 7.19 -11.75
N ASN A 70 3.24 8.27 -11.06
CA ASN A 70 3.92 9.56 -11.16
C ASN A 70 5.30 9.55 -10.51
N LEU A 71 5.40 8.99 -9.29
CA LEU A 71 6.63 9.03 -8.48
C LEU A 71 7.69 8.03 -8.93
N PHE A 72 7.30 6.93 -9.58
CA PHE A 72 8.21 5.83 -9.89
C PHE A 72 8.24 5.42 -11.36
N SER A 73 7.28 5.88 -12.18
CA SER A 73 7.18 5.52 -13.60
C SER A 73 7.36 4.01 -13.89
N PRO A 74 6.65 3.12 -13.18
CA PRO A 74 6.78 1.68 -13.39
C PRO A 74 6.26 1.25 -14.75
N LEU A 75 6.78 0.12 -15.22
CA LEU A 75 6.27 -0.56 -16.41
C LEU A 75 4.85 -1.08 -16.17
N LYS A 76 4.55 -1.54 -14.95
CA LYS A 76 3.25 -2.10 -14.59
C LYS A 76 2.92 -1.88 -13.11
N LEU A 77 1.63 -1.79 -12.78
CA LEU A 77 1.15 -1.90 -11.40
C LEU A 77 0.59 -3.30 -11.10
N ASN A 78 0.84 -3.79 -9.90
CA ASN A 78 0.08 -4.90 -9.30
C ASN A 78 -0.76 -4.36 -8.15
N VAL A 79 -2.07 -4.62 -8.20
CA VAL A 79 -3.03 -4.23 -7.16
C VAL A 79 -3.77 -5.48 -6.71
N ALA A 80 -3.80 -5.74 -5.40
CA ALA A 80 -4.43 -6.94 -4.85
C ALA A 80 -4.88 -6.76 -3.41
N ALA A 81 -6.05 -7.31 -3.07
CA ALA A 81 -6.44 -7.65 -1.71
C ALA A 81 -6.27 -9.17 -1.57
N LEU A 82 -5.44 -9.62 -0.63
CA LEU A 82 -5.15 -11.04 -0.40
C LEU A 82 -5.60 -11.48 0.99
N GLY A 83 -4.87 -11.08 2.04
CA GLY A 83 -5.33 -11.26 3.42
C GLY A 83 -5.15 -12.65 4.04
N ASN A 84 -4.48 -13.61 3.38
CA ASN A 84 -4.30 -14.97 3.91
C ASN A 84 -3.50 -15.02 5.24
N VAL A 85 -2.61 -14.05 5.47
CA VAL A 85 -1.75 -13.99 6.68
C VAL A 85 -2.27 -12.96 7.70
N VAL A 86 -2.63 -11.76 7.23
CA VAL A 86 -3.26 -10.71 8.03
C VAL A 86 -4.70 -10.56 7.55
N ARG A 87 -5.66 -10.89 8.42
CA ARG A 87 -7.09 -10.89 8.06
C ARG A 87 -7.65 -9.49 7.85
N GLN A 88 -7.16 -8.47 8.58
CA GLN A 88 -7.65 -7.10 8.42
C GLN A 88 -7.50 -6.65 6.96
N LEU A 89 -8.59 -6.17 6.35
CA LEU A 89 -8.61 -5.78 4.95
C LEU A 89 -7.50 -4.77 4.65
N HIS A 90 -6.68 -5.09 3.66
CA HIS A 90 -5.65 -4.22 3.14
C HIS A 90 -5.43 -4.48 1.65
N VAL A 91 -5.13 -3.42 0.89
CA VAL A 91 -4.97 -3.46 -0.56
C VAL A 91 -3.57 -3.01 -0.94
N HIS A 92 -2.81 -3.92 -1.53
CA HIS A 92 -1.45 -3.69 -1.99
C HIS A 92 -1.45 -2.93 -3.33
N HIS A 93 -0.49 -2.02 -3.49
CA HIS A 93 -0.21 -1.28 -4.73
C HIS A 93 1.29 -1.30 -4.96
N VAL A 94 1.75 -2.10 -5.93
CA VAL A 94 3.17 -2.37 -6.17
C VAL A 94 3.57 -1.86 -7.56
N ALA A 95 4.59 -1.01 -7.61
CA ALA A 95 5.25 -0.58 -8.84
C ALA A 95 6.20 -1.68 -9.32
N ARG A 96 6.01 -2.16 -10.56
CA ARG A 96 6.75 -3.29 -11.15
C ARG A 96 7.60 -2.85 -12.33
N PHE A 97 8.76 -3.48 -12.46
CA PHE A 97 9.75 -3.24 -13.50
C PHE A 97 10.20 -4.58 -14.07
N ASP A 98 10.55 -4.63 -15.35
CA ASP A 98 11.13 -5.83 -15.97
C ASP A 98 12.51 -6.23 -15.39
N THR A 99 13.13 -5.29 -14.69
CA THR A 99 14.40 -5.43 -13.97
C THR A 99 14.24 -5.74 -12.48
N ASP A 100 13.01 -5.79 -11.94
CA ASP A 100 12.79 -6.09 -10.52
C ASP A 100 13.07 -7.57 -10.21
N CYS A 101 13.50 -7.86 -8.97
CA CYS A 101 13.98 -9.19 -8.58
C CYS A 101 12.91 -10.30 -8.60
N ALA A 102 11.64 -9.94 -8.83
CA ALA A 102 10.53 -10.88 -8.92
C ALA A 102 9.92 -10.96 -10.31
N TRP A 103 10.31 -10.15 -11.30
CA TRP A 103 9.68 -10.15 -12.60
C TRP A 103 9.86 -11.48 -13.35
N PRO A 104 8.82 -12.04 -14.02
CA PRO A 104 7.43 -11.58 -14.14
C PRO A 104 6.47 -12.17 -13.08
N LYS A 105 7.01 -12.81 -12.04
CA LYS A 105 6.25 -13.44 -10.94
C LYS A 105 5.65 -12.39 -9.99
N PRO A 106 4.66 -12.77 -9.16
CA PRO A 106 4.20 -11.93 -8.05
C PRO A 106 5.33 -11.62 -7.06
N VAL A 107 5.25 -10.47 -6.39
CA VAL A 107 6.21 -10.09 -5.33
C VAL A 107 5.98 -10.87 -4.03
N TRP A 108 4.75 -11.29 -3.76
CA TRP A 108 4.37 -11.97 -2.53
C TRP A 108 4.98 -13.38 -2.45
N GLY A 109 5.86 -13.61 -1.47
CA GLY A 109 6.43 -14.93 -1.16
C GLY A 109 7.52 -15.42 -2.13
N ASN A 110 7.97 -14.59 -3.07
CA ASN A 110 8.98 -14.99 -4.05
C ASN A 110 10.42 -14.71 -3.58
N GLN A 111 10.62 -13.69 -2.75
CA GLN A 111 11.92 -13.31 -2.18
C GLN A 111 11.75 -12.91 -0.71
N PRO A 112 12.78 -13.07 0.15
CA PRO A 112 12.81 -12.45 1.47
C PRO A 112 12.71 -10.92 1.35
N THR A 113 12.07 -10.27 2.33
CA THR A 113 12.01 -8.81 2.39
C THR A 113 13.38 -8.22 2.69
N VAL A 114 13.67 -7.05 2.13
CA VAL A 114 14.87 -6.27 2.47
C VAL A 114 14.42 -4.93 3.03
N ALA A 115 14.65 -4.70 4.32
CA ALA A 115 14.24 -3.48 4.98
C ALA A 115 14.92 -2.23 4.37
N TYR A 116 14.23 -1.10 4.46
CA TYR A 116 14.83 0.21 4.22
C TYR A 116 15.82 0.57 5.34
N GLU A 117 16.87 1.31 5.00
CA GLU A 117 17.56 2.13 5.98
C GLU A 117 16.60 3.23 6.48
N THR A 118 16.72 3.61 7.75
CA THR A 118 15.73 4.53 8.38
C THR A 118 15.63 5.87 7.65
N SER A 119 16.76 6.43 7.20
CA SER A 119 16.78 7.70 6.44
C SER A 119 16.07 7.57 5.10
N ASP A 120 16.26 6.44 4.41
CA ASP A 120 15.68 6.20 3.09
C ASP A 120 14.16 6.01 3.19
N ALA A 121 13.71 5.28 4.22
CA ALA A 121 12.29 5.15 4.54
C ALA A 121 11.66 6.52 4.80
N GLN A 122 12.28 7.36 5.64
CA GLN A 122 11.77 8.69 5.97
C GLN A 122 11.69 9.59 4.74
N ALA A 123 12.73 9.61 3.90
CA ALA A 123 12.74 10.39 2.66
C ALA A 123 11.65 9.89 1.68
N ARG A 124 11.46 8.57 1.58
CA ARG A 124 10.39 7.99 0.74
C ARG A 124 9.01 8.33 1.26
N VAL A 125 8.77 8.20 2.56
CA VAL A 125 7.52 8.59 3.21
C VAL A 125 7.21 10.06 2.98
N ALA A 126 8.19 10.95 3.14
CA ALA A 126 8.00 12.38 2.93
C ALA A 126 7.60 12.71 1.48
N SER A 127 8.31 12.16 0.50
CA SER A 127 8.01 12.36 -0.93
C SER A 127 6.63 11.85 -1.33
N ILE A 128 6.20 10.69 -0.80
CA ILE A 128 4.88 10.14 -1.10
C ILE A 128 3.79 10.98 -0.39
N ARG A 129 4.01 11.37 0.86
CA ARG A 129 3.07 12.21 1.62
C ARG A 129 2.82 13.54 0.91
N GLU A 130 3.88 14.22 0.49
CA GLU A 130 3.79 15.48 -0.26
C GLU A 130 2.95 15.32 -1.54
N TRP A 131 3.12 14.20 -2.27
CA TRP A 131 2.30 13.93 -3.43
C TRP A 131 0.80 13.82 -3.09
N PHE A 132 0.45 13.10 -2.02
CA PHE A 132 -0.95 13.01 -1.59
C PHE A 132 -1.51 14.36 -1.15
N GLU A 133 -0.75 15.17 -0.41
CA GLU A 133 -1.20 16.51 0.03
C GLU A 133 -1.55 17.44 -1.15
N GLN A 134 -0.91 17.25 -2.30
CA GLN A 134 -1.14 18.06 -3.51
C GLN A 134 -2.24 17.51 -4.44
N ASN A 135 -2.66 16.26 -4.25
CA ASN A 135 -3.50 15.54 -5.23
C ASN A 135 -4.73 14.81 -4.64
N ALA A 136 -4.87 14.75 -3.31
CA ALA A 136 -5.96 14.07 -2.61
C ALA A 136 -7.16 14.98 -2.30
#